data_AF-A0A183HI83-F1
#
_entry.id   AF-A0A183HI83-F1
#
_cell.length_a   1.000
_cell.length_b   1.000
_cell.length_c   1.000
_cell.angle_alpha   90.00
_cell.angle_beta   90.00
_cell.angle_gamma   90.00
#
_symmetry.space_group_name_H-M   'P 1'
#
loop_
_entity.id
_entity.type
_entity.pdbx_description
1 polymer ?
#
loop_
_entity_poly.entity_id
_entity_poly.type
_entity_poly.pdbx_seq_one_letter_code
_entity_poly.pdbx_strand_id
1 'polypeptide(L)' 'MFKRFYGDNITEEMALRFQKAATTLNMKISPAQIQGYLLLRKEDPQASIDDIATIMHTNILLTNEAEE' A
#
# COMPACT_ATOMS: atom_id res chain seq x y z
N MET A 1 1.64 10.14 2.84
CA MET A 1 2.33 9.37 1.79
C MET A 1 1.47 9.27 0.54
N PHE A 2 0.29 8.65 0.62
CA PHE A 2 -0.69 8.49 -0.48
C PHE A 2 -0.92 9.73 -1.36
N LYS A 3 -1.37 10.86 -0.78
CA LYS A 3 -1.60 12.12 -1.51
C LYS A 3 -0.35 12.64 -2.24
N ARG A 4 0.84 12.48 -1.62
CA ARG A 4 2.11 12.91 -2.24
C ARG A 4 2.53 12.00 -3.40
N PHE A 5 2.11 10.74 -3.37
CA PHE A 5 2.49 9.75 -4.37
C PHE A 5 1.65 9.89 -5.65
N TYR A 6 0.34 10.08 -5.51
CA TYR A 6 -0.60 10.18 -6.64
C TYR A 6 -0.95 11.62 -7.05
N GLY A 7 -0.54 12.63 -6.26
CA GLY A 7 -0.71 14.05 -6.60
C GLY A 7 -2.18 14.47 -6.72
N ASP A 8 -2.45 15.32 -7.72
CA ASP A 8 -3.75 15.97 -7.92
C ASP A 8 -4.89 15.02 -8.30
N ASN A 9 -4.57 13.76 -8.62
CA ASN A 9 -5.54 12.72 -8.98
C ASN A 9 -6.28 12.12 -7.76
N ILE A 10 -6.04 12.65 -6.56
CA ILE A 10 -6.57 12.12 -5.30
C ILE A 10 -7.56 13.08 -4.66
N THR A 11 -8.73 12.57 -4.32
CA THR A 11 -9.68 13.26 -3.44
C THR A 11 -9.35 13.02 -1.96
N GLU A 12 -9.84 13.92 -1.10
CA GLU A 12 -9.73 13.75 0.36
C GLU A 12 -10.35 12.42 0.82
N GLU A 13 -11.46 12.02 0.22
CA GLU A 13 -12.16 10.78 0.50
C GLU A 13 -11.30 9.54 0.21
N MET A 14 -10.61 9.52 -0.94
CA MET A 14 -9.72 8.43 -1.32
C MET A 14 -8.56 8.30 -0.32
N ALA A 15 -7.97 9.42 0.09
CA ALA A 15 -6.92 9.42 1.10
C ALA A 15 -7.40 8.88 2.46
N LEU A 16 -8.63 9.23 2.85
CA LEU A 16 -9.25 8.77 4.09
C LEU A 16 -9.56 7.26 4.03
N ARG A 17 -10.06 6.76 2.88
CA ARG A 17 -10.30 5.33 2.64
C ARG A 17 -9.00 4.53 2.71
N PHE A 18 -7.95 5.01 2.04
CA PHE A 18 -6.62 4.38 2.10
C PHE A 18 -6.10 4.33 3.53
N GLN A 19 -6.17 5.44 4.27
CA GLN A 19 -5.73 5.51 5.65
C GLN A 19 -6.49 4.52 6.55
N LYS A 20 -7.81 4.48 6.44
CA LYS A 20 -8.65 3.54 7.21
C LYS A 20 -8.26 2.10 6.90
N ALA A 21 -8.13 1.74 5.63
CA ALA A 21 -7.77 0.40 5.21
C ALA A 21 -6.37 0.00 5.73
N ALA A 22 -5.38 0.90 5.60
CA ALA A 22 -4.02 0.67 6.11
C ALA A 22 -3.97 0.50 7.64
N THR A 23 -4.80 1.26 8.36
CA THR A 23 -4.87 1.21 9.83
C THR A 23 -5.55 -0.07 10.31
N THR A 24 -6.59 -0.54 9.60
CA THR A 24 -7.29 -1.80 9.87
C THR A 24 -6.40 -3.03 9.68
N LEU A 25 -5.42 -2.96 8.77
CA LEU A 25 -4.41 -4.01 8.56
C LEU A 25 -3.39 -4.12 9.72
N ASN A 26 -3.60 -3.38 10.80
CA ASN A 26 -2.90 -3.47 12.07
C ASN A 26 -1.38 -3.29 11.96
N MET A 27 -0.94 -2.04 11.82
CA MET A 27 0.34 -1.40 12.22
C MET A 27 1.70 -2.08 11.95
N LYS A 28 1.80 -3.30 11.44
CA LYS A 28 3.09 -3.94 11.10
C LYS A 28 3.59 -3.57 9.70
N ILE A 29 2.93 -2.65 9.02
CA ILE A 29 3.33 -2.16 7.71
C ILE A 29 4.21 -0.94 7.88
N SER A 30 5.49 -1.09 7.56
CA SER A 30 6.47 -0.01 7.51
C SER A 30 6.18 0.96 6.35
N PRO A 31 6.64 2.22 6.47
CA PRO A 31 6.53 3.18 5.36
C PRO A 31 7.15 2.68 4.05
N ALA A 32 8.24 1.91 4.11
CA ALA A 32 8.89 1.33 2.92
C ALA A 32 8.01 0.30 2.21
N GLN A 33 7.27 -0.52 2.96
CA GLN A 33 6.30 -1.46 2.39
C GLN A 33 5.13 -0.75 1.71
N ILE A 34 4.61 0.32 2.35
CA ILE A 34 3.60 1.17 1.69
C ILE A 34 4.16 1.77 0.41
N GLN A 35 5.38 2.31 0.46
CA GLN A 35 6.01 2.94 -0.71
C GLN A 35 6.24 1.93 -1.85
N GLY A 36 6.74 0.73 -1.55
CA GLY A 36 6.92 -0.35 -2.52
C GLY A 36 5.60 -0.80 -3.13
N TYR A 37 4.56 -0.94 -2.33
CA TYR A 37 3.23 -1.27 -2.82
C TYR A 37 2.65 -0.21 -3.75
N LEU A 38 2.77 1.07 -3.38
CA LEU A 38 2.27 2.17 -4.21
C LEU A 38 2.99 2.22 -5.57
N LEU A 39 4.28 1.85 -5.63
CA LEU A 39 5.01 1.72 -6.90
C LEU A 39 4.41 0.67 -7.84
N LEU A 40 3.87 -0.43 -7.30
CA LEU A 40 3.19 -1.47 -8.10
C LEU A 40 1.82 -1.01 -8.62
N ARG A 41 1.24 0.03 -8.02
CA ARG A 41 -0.08 0.59 -8.35
C ARG A 41 0.03 2.05 -8.79
N LYS A 42 1.13 2.43 -9.45
CA LYS A 42 1.50 3.82 -9.72
C LYS A 42 0.43 4.64 -10.47
N GLU A 43 -0.31 3.98 -11.36
CA GLU A 43 -1.29 4.64 -12.23
C GLU A 43 -2.73 4.46 -11.73
N ASP A 44 -2.93 3.65 -10.69
CA ASP A 44 -4.27 3.29 -10.21
C ASP A 44 -4.39 3.45 -8.68
N PRO A 45 -4.75 4.67 -8.22
CA PRO A 45 -4.97 4.92 -6.81
C PRO A 45 -6.19 4.19 -6.26
N GLN A 46 -7.21 3.90 -7.08
CA GLN A 46 -8.40 3.21 -6.61
C GLN A 46 -8.08 1.74 -6.33
N ALA A 47 -7.37 1.08 -7.24
CA ALA A 47 -6.93 -0.29 -7.04
C ALA A 47 -5.96 -0.41 -5.84
N SER A 48 -5.19 0.64 -5.54
CA SER A 48 -4.34 0.66 -4.34
C SER A 48 -5.11 0.73 -3.01
N ILE A 49 -6.35 1.21 -3.03
CA ILE A 49 -7.26 1.20 -1.88
C ILE A 49 -7.92 -0.16 -1.76
N ASP A 50 -8.40 -0.70 -2.88
CA ASP A 50 -9.20 -1.93 -2.92
C ASP A 50 -8.35 -3.15 -2.54
N ASP A 51 -7.07 -3.17 -2.92
CA ASP A 51 -6.18 -4.32 -2.72
C ASP A 51 -5.09 -4.08 -1.67
N ILE A 52 -5.25 -3.12 -0.75
CA ILE A 52 -4.18 -2.77 0.21
C ILE A 52 -3.75 -3.95 1.10
N ALA A 53 -4.63 -4.94 1.29
CA ALA A 53 -4.33 -6.16 2.04
C ALA A 53 -3.21 -7.01 1.40
N THR A 54 -2.99 -6.85 0.08
CA THR A 54 -1.92 -7.56 -0.64
C THR A 54 -0.52 -7.19 -0.16
N ILE A 55 -0.35 -6.03 0.48
CA ILE A 55 0.90 -5.63 1.16
C ILE A 55 1.39 -6.72 2.12
N MET A 56 0.47 -7.41 2.80
CA MET A 56 0.83 -8.49 3.73
C MET A 56 1.35 -9.75 3.01
N HIS A 57 0.88 -10.01 1.79
CA HIS A 57 1.30 -11.15 0.98
C HIS A 57 2.62 -10.91 0.26
N THR A 58 2.94 -9.66 -0.10
CA THR A 58 4.24 -9.31 -0.71
C THR A 58 5.42 -9.62 0.22
N ASN A 59 5.21 -9.67 1.55
CA ASN A 59 6.25 -10.06 2.51
C ASN A 59 6.62 -11.55 2.45
N ILE A 60 5.72 -12.44 2.05
CA ILE A 60 5.99 -13.89 2.08
C ILE A 60 6.89 -14.32 0.90
N LEU A 61 6.89 -13.57 -0.20
CA LEU A 61 7.73 -13.85 -1.37
C LEU A 61 9.18 -13.37 -1.22
N LEU A 62 9.48 -12.47 -0.28
CA LEU A 62 10.83 -11.96 -0.05
C LEU A 62 11.59 -12.70 1.06
N THR A 63 10.92 -13.59 1.82
CA THR A 63 11.55 -14.37 2.91
C THR A 63 11.88 -15.81 2.52
N ASN A 64 11.31 -16.33 1.41
CA ASN A 64 11.49 -17.73 1.00
C ASN A 64 12.68 -17.96 0.04
N GLU A 65 13.43 -16.92 -0.32
CA GLU A 65 14.69 -17.08 -1.09
C GLU A 65 15.95 -16.98 -0.20
N ALA A 66 15.80 -17.04 1.13
CA ALA A 66 16.91 -16.93 2.09
C ALA A 66 17.15 -18.19 2.94
N GLU A 67 16.61 -19.35 2.52
CA GLU A 67 16.95 -20.65 3.10
C GLU A 67 17.44 -21.57 1.96
N GLU A 68 18.75 -21.47 1.68
CA GLU A 68 19.53 -22.48 0.96
C GLU A 68 20.31 -23.33 1.96
#